data_AF-A0A7V3BR44-F1
#
_entry.id   AF-A0A7V3BR44-F1
#
_cell.length_a   1.000
_cell.length_b   1.000
_cell.length_c   1.000
_cell.angle_alpha   90.00
_cell.angle_beta   90.00
_cell.angle_gamma   90.00
#
_symmetry.space_group_name_H-M   'P 1'
#
loop_
_entity.id
_entity.type
_entity.pdbx_description
1 polymer ?
#
loop_
_entity_poly.entity_id
_entity_poly.type
_entity_poly.pdbx_seq_one_letter_code
_entity_poly.pdbx_strand_id
1 'polypeptide(L)'
;MNPFADTLSFLMRGGWPLYLFWLLLLGSIGIAIVNLGSDPTQRTGRHVWMWMARLFIGGLWWQQTLWKLPPTYTDSPDGVSGGLHYWVGEMVQHAAFGAQRWFVEHIVQPNFYLFAPQVYLTEVVIAVSLLLGLFTRLGGVLGALMAFNLWLGLYRAPYEWPWTYFFLILLQGTFAVYAAGRSLGLDAMLRRSDRFGLKPKSTTARLVTWLT
;
A
#
# COMPACT_ATOMS: atom_id res chain seq x y z
N MET A 1 19.20 -1.91 17.66
CA MET A 1 17.83 -1.71 17.15
C MET A 1 16.88 -2.26 18.19
N ASN A 2 15.92 -1.45 18.63
CA ASN A 2 14.88 -1.87 19.57
C ASN A 2 13.54 -1.59 18.88
N PRO A 3 12.77 -2.62 18.53
CA PRO A 3 11.59 -2.46 17.69
C PRO A 3 10.54 -1.52 18.29
N PHE A 4 10.43 -1.46 19.62
CA PHE A 4 9.50 -0.55 20.30
C PHE A 4 10.00 0.90 20.25
N ALA A 5 11.29 1.12 20.50
CA ALA A 5 11.89 2.45 20.40
C ALA A 5 11.87 2.97 18.96
N ASP A 6 12.14 2.09 17.99
CA ASP A 6 12.12 2.41 16.56
C ASP A 6 10.69 2.78 16.11
N THR A 7 9.69 2.00 16.55
CA THR A 7 8.27 2.33 16.32
C THR A 7 7.87 3.64 16.97
N LEU A 8 8.29 3.87 18.23
CA LEU A 8 7.98 5.10 18.96
C LEU A 8 8.60 6.31 18.28
N SER A 9 9.86 6.21 17.85
CA SER A 9 10.55 7.28 17.14
C SER A 9 9.88 7.64 15.82
N PHE A 10 9.39 6.64 15.07
CA PHE A 10 8.57 6.85 13.88
C PHE A 10 7.27 7.61 14.22
N LEU A 11 6.54 7.15 15.24
CA LEU A 11 5.27 7.73 15.69
C LEU A 11 5.40 9.13 16.32
N MET A 12 6.62 9.54 16.69
CA MET A 12 6.92 10.86 17.26
C MET A 12 7.66 11.78 16.29
N ARG A 13 7.91 11.35 15.04
CA ARG A 13 8.68 12.14 14.07
C ARG A 13 7.94 13.44 13.71
N GLY A 14 8.52 14.60 13.98
CA GLY A 14 7.93 15.88 13.60
C GLY A 14 7.95 16.10 12.09
N GLY A 15 6.81 15.91 11.42
CA GLY A 15 6.69 16.16 9.98
C GLY A 15 5.28 15.98 9.44
N TRP A 16 4.95 16.72 8.37
CA TRP A 16 3.61 16.69 7.77
C TRP A 16 3.14 15.30 7.30
N PRO A 17 3.99 14.38 6.77
CA PRO A 17 3.51 13.06 6.37
C PRO A 17 3.03 12.25 7.57
N LEU A 18 3.60 12.47 8.76
CA LEU A 18 3.18 11.76 9.95
C LEU A 18 1.81 12.28 10.45
N TYR A 19 1.53 13.57 10.34
CA TYR A 19 0.21 14.10 10.70
C TYR A 19 -0.89 13.51 9.81
N LEU A 20 -0.62 13.33 8.52
CA LEU A 20 -1.53 12.64 7.61
C LEU A 20 -1.68 11.15 7.96
N PHE A 21 -0.59 10.48 8.32
CA PHE A 21 -0.66 9.10 8.81
C PHE A 21 -1.57 8.98 10.04
N TRP A 22 -1.41 9.85 11.03
CA TRP A 22 -2.26 9.89 12.21
C TRP A 22 -3.72 10.16 11.86
N LEU A 23 -4.00 11.08 10.93
CA LEU A 23 -5.35 11.33 10.45
C LEU A 23 -5.97 10.07 9.81
N LEU A 24 -5.22 9.36 8.96
CA LEU A 24 -5.67 8.12 8.32
C LEU A 24 -5.90 7.00 9.34
N LEU A 25 -5.01 6.88 10.33
CA LEU A 25 -5.09 5.88 11.40
C LEU A 25 -6.31 6.13 12.29
N LEU A 26 -6.49 7.35 12.77
CA LEU A 26 -7.67 7.74 13.56
C LEU A 26 -8.96 7.59 12.75
N GLY A 27 -8.92 7.95 11.46
CA GLY A 27 -10.02 7.72 10.53
C GLY A 27 -10.38 6.23 10.44
N SER A 28 -9.39 5.36 10.23
CA SER A 28 -9.58 3.90 10.18
C SER A 28 -10.23 3.34 11.46
N ILE A 29 -9.76 3.80 12.62
CA ILE A 29 -10.32 3.41 13.92
C ILE A 29 -11.78 3.89 14.04
N GLY A 30 -12.06 5.15 13.69
CA GLY A 30 -13.41 5.70 13.70
C GLY A 30 -14.36 4.90 12.80
N ILE A 31 -13.93 4.59 11.57
CA ILE A 31 -14.69 3.76 10.61
C ILE A 31 -14.96 2.37 11.18
N ALA A 32 -13.98 1.75 11.85
CA ALA A 32 -14.15 0.44 12.47
C ALA A 32 -15.15 0.48 13.63
N ILE A 33 -15.07 1.48 14.50
CA ILE A 33 -16.02 1.68 15.62
C ILE A 33 -17.45 1.85 15.09
N VAL A 34 -17.63 2.67 14.05
CA VAL A 34 -18.96 2.88 13.41
C VAL A 34 -19.51 1.57 12.85
N ASN A 35 -18.69 0.77 12.16
CA ASN A 35 -19.11 -0.53 11.63
C ASN A 35 -19.47 -1.51 12.75
N LEU A 36 -18.68 -1.59 13.83
CA LEU A 36 -18.98 -2.43 14.99
C LEU A 36 -20.29 -2.01 15.67
N GLY A 37 -20.54 -0.70 15.80
CA GLY A 37 -21.78 -0.18 16.38
C GLY A 37 -23.01 -0.46 15.51
N SER A 38 -22.88 -0.27 14.19
CA SER A 38 -24.01 -0.25 13.26
C SER A 38 -24.38 -1.62 12.67
N ASP A 39 -23.51 -2.62 12.74
CA ASP A 39 -23.72 -3.92 12.09
C ASP A 39 -23.20 -5.07 12.94
N PRO A 40 -24.10 -5.79 13.64
CA PRO A 40 -23.74 -6.91 14.48
C PRO A 40 -23.00 -8.03 13.74
N THR A 41 -23.19 -8.18 12.42
CA THR A 41 -22.52 -9.23 11.63
C THR A 41 -21.01 -9.01 11.53
N GLN A 42 -20.55 -7.77 11.72
CA GLN A 42 -19.13 -7.43 11.70
C GLN A 42 -18.41 -7.66 13.03
N ARG A 43 -19.13 -8.02 14.11
CA ARG A 43 -18.57 -8.24 15.46
C ARG A 43 -17.96 -9.63 15.60
N THR A 44 -17.07 -10.00 14.67
CA THR A 44 -16.40 -11.30 14.67
C THR A 44 -14.89 -11.14 14.61
N GLY A 45 -14.17 -12.10 15.20
CA GLY A 45 -12.70 -12.10 15.18
C GLY A 45 -12.11 -12.07 13.77
N ARG A 46 -12.82 -12.63 12.78
CA ARG A 46 -12.44 -12.58 11.36
C ARG A 46 -12.36 -11.13 10.84
N HIS A 47 -13.37 -10.32 11.15
CA HIS A 47 -13.41 -8.93 10.67
C HIS A 47 -12.37 -8.06 11.39
N VAL A 48 -12.18 -8.27 12.69
CA VAL A 48 -11.14 -7.61 13.48
C VAL A 48 -9.75 -7.96 12.93
N TRP A 49 -9.47 -9.25 12.69
CA TRP A 49 -8.20 -9.69 12.11
C TRP A 49 -7.95 -9.08 10.73
N MET A 50 -8.96 -9.11 9.84
CA MET A 50 -8.83 -8.54 8.50
C MET A 50 -8.56 -7.03 8.56
N TRP A 51 -9.22 -6.30 9.46
CA TRP A 51 -8.96 -4.88 9.69
C TRP A 51 -7.54 -4.64 10.22
N MET A 52 -7.09 -5.40 11.22
CA MET A 52 -5.74 -5.29 11.76
C MET A 52 -4.69 -5.56 10.67
N ALA A 53 -4.83 -6.66 9.93
CA ALA A 53 -3.90 -7.01 8.85
C ALA A 53 -3.82 -5.91 7.80
N ARG A 54 -4.96 -5.34 7.39
CA ARG A 54 -4.99 -4.18 6.49
C ARG A 54 -4.31 -2.95 7.09
N LEU A 55 -4.54 -2.68 8.37
CA LEU A 55 -3.96 -1.53 9.06
C LEU A 55 -2.43 -1.59 9.07
N PHE A 56 -1.87 -2.74 9.44
CA PHE A 56 -0.43 -2.95 9.48
C PHE A 56 0.21 -2.89 8.09
N ILE A 57 -0.38 -3.57 7.10
CA ILE A 57 0.15 -3.54 5.73
C ILE A 57 -0.01 -2.15 5.12
N GLY A 58 -1.13 -1.46 5.33
CA GLY A 58 -1.32 -0.07 4.92
C GLY A 58 -0.29 0.88 5.57
N GLY A 59 0.02 0.67 6.85
CA GLY A 59 1.07 1.38 7.56
C GLY A 59 2.47 1.11 7.00
N LEU A 60 2.77 -0.15 6.64
CA LEU A 60 4.00 -0.52 5.94
C LEU A 60 4.12 0.26 4.62
N TRP A 61 3.08 0.29 3.79
CA TRP A 61 3.11 1.04 2.53
C TRP A 61 3.25 2.54 2.76
N TRP A 62 2.60 3.09 3.77
CA TRP A 62 2.79 4.50 4.14
C TRP A 62 4.25 4.78 4.50
N GLN A 63 4.86 3.91 5.31
CA GLN A 63 6.27 4.05 5.68
C GLN A 63 7.19 4.02 4.46
N GLN A 64 6.90 3.22 3.42
CA GLN A 64 7.68 3.19 2.18
C GLN A 64 7.67 4.52 1.42
N THR A 65 6.61 5.30 1.55
CA THR A 65 6.52 6.61 0.88
C THR A 65 7.49 7.65 1.45
N LEU A 66 7.93 7.50 2.71
CA LEU A 66 8.61 8.57 3.45
C LEU A 66 10.03 8.85 2.97
N TRP A 67 10.68 7.87 2.34
CA TRP A 67 12.00 8.01 1.74
C TRP A 67 11.92 8.25 0.22
N LYS A 68 10.71 8.48 -0.31
CA LYS A 68 10.42 8.72 -1.74
C LYS A 68 9.62 10.00 -1.96
N LEU A 69 9.75 10.97 -1.05
CA LEU A 69 8.97 12.20 -1.11
C LEU A 69 9.39 13.07 -2.31
N PRO A 70 8.43 13.69 -3.03
CA PRO A 70 8.73 14.71 -4.04
C PRO A 70 9.46 15.92 -3.43
N PRO A 71 10.20 16.70 -4.24
CA PRO A 71 10.42 16.53 -5.69
C PRO A 71 11.61 15.62 -6.04
N THR A 72 12.45 15.26 -5.07
CA THR A 72 13.71 14.54 -5.29
C THR A 72 13.56 13.02 -5.21
N TYR A 73 12.48 12.51 -4.61
CA TYR A 73 12.21 11.07 -4.46
C TYR A 73 13.30 10.32 -3.68
N THR A 74 13.94 11.03 -2.75
CA THR A 74 14.98 10.52 -1.86
C THR A 74 14.95 11.26 -0.53
N ASP A 75 15.46 10.63 0.52
CA ASP A 75 15.76 11.24 1.82
C ASP A 75 17.21 11.72 1.94
N SER A 76 18.03 11.55 0.89
CA SER A 76 19.43 12.01 0.85
C SER A 76 19.59 13.45 0.32
N PRO A 77 20.60 14.21 0.80
CA PRO A 77 20.84 15.60 0.39
C PRO A 77 21.27 15.77 -1.08
N ASP A 78 21.89 14.76 -1.66
CA ASP A 78 22.46 14.79 -3.00
C ASP A 78 21.45 14.42 -4.12
N GLY A 79 20.25 13.96 -3.75
CA GLY A 79 19.21 13.63 -4.73
C GLY A 79 19.38 12.28 -5.45
N VAL A 80 20.52 11.58 -5.27
CA VAL A 80 20.94 10.49 -6.18
C VAL A 80 21.41 9.23 -5.45
N SER A 81 22.15 9.36 -4.34
CA SER A 81 22.75 8.20 -3.64
C SER A 81 21.81 7.49 -2.67
N GLY A 82 20.65 8.06 -2.36
CA GLY A 82 19.67 7.46 -1.46
C GLY A 82 18.30 7.29 -2.07
N GLY A 83 17.40 6.74 -1.27
CA GLY A 83 15.99 6.61 -1.60
C GLY A 83 15.72 5.84 -2.90
N LEU A 84 14.70 6.25 -3.67
CA LEU A 84 14.22 5.46 -4.81
C LEU A 84 15.27 5.32 -5.91
N HIS A 85 16.09 6.35 -6.14
CA HIS A 85 17.10 6.34 -7.19
C HIS A 85 18.16 5.26 -6.96
N TYR A 86 18.64 5.11 -5.71
CA TYR A 86 19.55 4.03 -5.31
C TYR A 86 18.95 2.65 -5.62
N TRP A 87 17.71 2.41 -5.19
CA TRP A 87 17.06 1.11 -5.36
C TRP A 87 16.76 0.77 -6.83
N VAL A 88 16.51 1.77 -7.68
CA VAL A 88 16.43 1.56 -9.13
C VAL A 88 17.77 1.07 -9.70
N GLY A 89 18.89 1.60 -9.20
CA GLY A 89 20.23 1.09 -9.53
C GLY A 89 20.44 -0.35 -9.09
N GLU A 90 20.03 -0.69 -7.87
CA GLU A 90 20.11 -2.07 -7.35
C GLU A 90 19.28 -3.03 -8.21
N MET A 91 18.11 -2.60 -8.71
CA MET A 91 17.30 -3.41 -9.62
C MET A 91 18.02 -3.74 -10.95
N VAL A 92 18.92 -2.89 -11.43
CA VAL A 92 19.73 -3.17 -12.63
C VAL A 92 20.79 -4.24 -12.31
N GLN A 93 21.43 -4.15 -11.15
CA GLN A 93 22.51 -5.06 -10.76
C GLN A 93 21.98 -6.46 -10.41
N HIS A 94 20.82 -6.53 -9.76
CA HIS A 94 20.32 -7.73 -9.09
C HIS A 94 19.05 -8.33 -9.71
N ALA A 95 18.66 -7.89 -10.91
CA ALA A 95 17.49 -8.42 -11.61
C ALA A 95 17.50 -9.95 -11.75
N ALA A 96 16.32 -10.56 -11.67
CA ALA A 96 16.12 -11.99 -11.86
C ALA A 96 16.57 -12.48 -13.26
N PHE A 97 16.28 -11.69 -14.29
CA PHE A 97 16.59 -11.99 -15.70
C PHE A 97 16.95 -10.74 -16.50
N GLY A 98 17.62 -10.94 -17.64
CA GLY A 98 18.17 -9.86 -18.46
C GLY A 98 17.14 -8.86 -19.00
N ALA A 99 15.91 -9.32 -19.32
CA ALA A 99 14.86 -8.42 -19.81
C ALA A 99 14.41 -7.38 -18.76
N GLN A 100 14.28 -7.77 -17.48
CA GLN A 100 13.96 -6.84 -16.40
C GLN A 100 15.09 -5.81 -16.23
N ARG A 101 16.35 -6.29 -16.21
CA ARG A 101 17.53 -5.41 -16.16
C ARG A 101 17.52 -4.40 -17.29
N TRP A 102 17.36 -4.88 -18.53
CA TRP A 102 17.38 -4.04 -19.72
C TRP A 102 16.30 -2.96 -19.67
N PHE A 103 15.07 -3.31 -19.28
CA PHE A 103 13.97 -2.36 -19.14
C PHE A 103 14.28 -1.29 -18.09
N VAL A 104 14.79 -1.68 -16.91
CA VAL A 104 15.11 -0.72 -15.85
C VAL A 104 16.26 0.20 -16.27
N GLU A 105 17.32 -0.36 -16.85
CA GLU A 105 18.54 0.37 -17.25
C GLU A 105 18.30 1.33 -18.42
N HIS A 106 17.52 0.95 -19.43
CA HIS A 106 17.38 1.73 -20.66
C HIS A 106 16.11 2.58 -20.71
N ILE A 107 15.07 2.23 -19.94
CA ILE A 107 13.78 2.93 -19.97
C ILE A 107 13.52 3.65 -18.65
N VAL A 108 13.61 2.95 -17.53
CA VAL A 108 13.22 3.52 -16.22
C VAL A 108 14.26 4.51 -15.72
N GLN A 109 15.53 4.12 -15.67
CA GLN A 109 16.61 4.93 -15.10
C GLN A 109 16.85 6.24 -15.87
N PRO A 110 16.90 6.27 -17.22
CA PRO A 110 17.07 7.52 -17.97
C PRO A 110 15.85 8.44 -17.86
N ASN A 111 14.66 7.88 -17.61
CA ASN A 111 13.41 8.61 -17.42
C ASN A 111 12.97 8.59 -15.95
N PHE A 112 13.91 8.62 -15.00
CA PHE A 112 13.61 8.43 -13.58
C PHE A 112 12.51 9.36 -13.05
N TYR A 113 12.60 10.66 -13.35
CA TYR A 113 11.60 11.65 -12.93
C TYR A 113 10.23 11.48 -13.63
N LEU A 114 10.18 10.71 -14.71
CA LEU A 114 8.92 10.28 -15.28
C LEU A 114 8.31 9.16 -14.46
N PHE A 115 9.06 8.21 -13.89
CA PHE A 115 8.57 6.99 -13.21
C PHE A 115 8.46 7.08 -11.68
N ALA A 116 9.33 7.86 -11.05
CA ALA A 116 9.36 8.05 -9.60
C ALA A 116 8.03 8.59 -9.02
N PRO A 117 7.34 9.57 -9.65
CA PRO A 117 6.04 10.03 -9.17
C PRO A 117 4.97 8.92 -9.15
N GLN A 118 4.97 8.00 -10.12
CA GLN A 118 4.00 6.91 -10.21
C GLN A 118 4.25 5.87 -9.13
N VAL A 119 5.51 5.54 -8.85
CA VAL A 119 5.86 4.63 -7.74
C VAL A 119 5.36 5.23 -6.43
N TYR A 120 5.71 6.49 -6.15
CA TYR A 120 5.26 7.19 -4.95
C TYR A 120 3.73 7.26 -4.85
N LEU A 121 3.05 7.69 -5.92
CA LEU A 121 1.58 7.81 -5.93
C LEU A 121 0.91 6.44 -5.74
N THR A 122 1.46 5.39 -6.36
CA THR A 122 0.94 4.03 -6.21
C THR A 122 1.06 3.57 -4.76
N GLU A 123 2.18 3.83 -4.09
CA GLU A 123 2.36 3.54 -2.65
C GLU A 123 1.36 4.30 -1.78
N VAL A 124 1.15 5.59 -2.05
CA VAL A 124 0.15 6.40 -1.34
C VAL A 124 -1.27 5.84 -1.55
N VAL A 125 -1.62 5.50 -2.79
CA VAL A 125 -2.94 4.92 -3.12
C VAL A 125 -3.16 3.60 -2.39
N ILE A 126 -2.15 2.71 -2.39
CA ILE A 126 -2.22 1.44 -1.66
C ILE A 126 -2.39 1.70 -0.16
N ALA A 127 -1.56 2.56 0.43
CA ALA A 127 -1.58 2.87 1.85
C ALA A 127 -2.94 3.43 2.29
N VAL A 128 -3.44 4.46 1.61
CA VAL A 128 -4.73 5.09 1.91
C VAL A 128 -5.89 4.11 1.72
N SER A 129 -5.87 3.34 0.62
CA SER A 129 -6.89 2.32 0.33
C SER A 129 -6.98 1.28 1.45
N LEU A 130 -5.84 0.74 1.89
CA LEU A 130 -5.79 -0.29 2.92
C LEU A 130 -6.08 0.27 4.32
N LEU A 131 -5.57 1.44 4.67
CA LEU A 131 -5.80 2.07 5.98
C LEU A 131 -7.29 2.38 6.17
N LEU A 132 -7.92 3.08 5.23
CA LEU A 132 -9.33 3.47 5.35
C LEU A 132 -10.29 2.30 5.01
N GLY A 133 -9.78 1.25 4.36
CA GLY A 133 -10.61 0.17 3.86
C GLY A 133 -11.52 0.61 2.72
N LEU A 134 -11.00 1.46 1.83
CA LEU A 134 -11.68 2.02 0.66
C LEU A 134 -11.02 1.51 -0.62
N PHE A 135 -11.80 0.91 -1.51
CA PHE A 135 -11.33 0.29 -2.75
C PHE A 135 -10.19 -0.70 -2.52
N THR A 136 -10.29 -1.48 -1.43
CA THR A 136 -9.22 -2.37 -0.98
C THR A 136 -8.78 -3.41 -2.00
N ARG A 137 -9.66 -3.72 -2.96
CA ARG A 137 -9.30 -4.59 -4.08
C ARG A 137 -8.27 -3.97 -5.01
N LEU A 138 -8.43 -2.69 -5.31
CA LEU A 138 -7.45 -1.94 -6.09
C LEU A 138 -6.13 -1.84 -5.33
N GLY A 139 -6.17 -1.46 -4.05
CA GLY A 139 -4.97 -1.40 -3.21
C GLY A 139 -4.23 -2.74 -3.11
N GLY A 140 -4.96 -3.84 -2.95
CA GLY A 140 -4.40 -5.19 -2.95
C GLY A 140 -3.77 -5.58 -4.30
N VAL A 141 -4.44 -5.32 -5.43
CA VAL A 141 -3.89 -5.63 -6.76
C VAL A 141 -2.62 -4.81 -7.03
N LEU A 142 -2.68 -3.49 -6.82
CA LEU A 142 -1.52 -2.62 -7.05
C LEU A 142 -0.34 -3.00 -6.17
N GLY A 143 -0.59 -3.29 -4.89
CA GLY A 143 0.46 -3.71 -3.97
C GLY A 143 1.06 -5.08 -4.32
N ALA A 144 0.26 -6.02 -4.81
CA ALA A 144 0.76 -7.30 -5.29
C ALA A 144 1.62 -7.13 -6.55
N LEU A 145 1.20 -6.30 -7.51
CA LEU A 145 1.97 -6.00 -8.72
C LEU A 145 3.31 -5.31 -8.38
N MET A 146 3.31 -4.39 -7.40
CA MET A 146 4.52 -3.69 -7.01
C MET A 146 5.49 -4.62 -6.25
N ALA A 147 4.98 -5.46 -5.36
CA ALA A 147 5.78 -6.49 -4.70
C ALA A 147 6.35 -7.50 -5.70
N PHE A 148 5.59 -7.86 -6.74
CA PHE A 148 6.07 -8.70 -7.84
C PHE A 148 7.18 -8.01 -8.65
N ASN A 149 7.04 -6.73 -8.98
CA ASN A 149 8.11 -5.97 -9.62
C ASN A 149 9.39 -5.91 -8.76
N LEU A 150 9.27 -5.71 -7.46
CA LEU A 150 10.42 -5.74 -6.53
C LEU A 150 11.07 -7.12 -6.49
N TRP A 151 10.27 -8.19 -6.43
CA TRP A 151 10.76 -9.56 -6.48
C TRP A 151 11.58 -9.83 -7.75
N LEU A 152 11.13 -9.34 -8.91
CA LEU A 152 11.87 -9.45 -10.16
C LEU A 152 13.13 -8.59 -10.21
N GLY A 153 13.08 -7.38 -9.65
CA GLY A 153 14.20 -6.44 -9.67
C GLY A 153 15.32 -6.80 -8.70
N LEU A 154 15.00 -7.36 -7.54
CA LEU A 154 15.96 -7.57 -6.45
C LEU A 154 16.22 -9.05 -6.16
N TYR A 155 15.79 -9.97 -7.04
CA TYR A 155 15.88 -11.41 -6.83
C TYR A 155 17.28 -11.92 -6.46
N ARG A 156 18.33 -11.32 -7.04
CA ARG A 156 19.73 -11.70 -6.84
C ARG A 156 20.48 -10.79 -5.86
N ALA A 157 19.77 -9.92 -5.13
CA ALA A 157 20.39 -9.04 -4.16
C ALA A 157 20.79 -9.86 -2.92
N PRO A 158 22.06 -9.85 -2.50
CA PRO A 158 22.56 -10.77 -1.47
C PRO A 158 22.00 -10.47 -0.07
N TYR A 159 21.51 -9.26 0.16
CA TYR A 159 20.93 -8.81 1.41
C TYR A 159 19.39 -8.91 1.43
N GLU A 160 18.77 -9.34 0.34
CA GLU A 160 17.33 -9.53 0.23
C GLU A 160 16.95 -11.01 0.33
N TRP A 161 15.82 -11.28 0.98
CA TRP A 161 15.24 -12.61 1.01
C TRP A 161 14.03 -12.68 0.08
N PRO A 162 14.08 -13.45 -1.04
CA PRO A 162 13.03 -13.41 -2.07
C PRO A 162 11.62 -13.71 -1.56
N TRP A 163 11.48 -14.53 -0.51
CA TRP A 163 10.19 -14.89 0.07
C TRP A 163 9.48 -13.72 0.76
N THR A 164 10.20 -12.69 1.20
CA THR A 164 9.60 -11.47 1.76
C THR A 164 8.60 -10.86 0.76
N TYR A 165 9.00 -10.76 -0.51
CA TYR A 165 8.13 -10.25 -1.57
C TYR A 165 6.97 -11.21 -1.87
N PHE A 166 7.23 -12.52 -1.87
CA PHE A 166 6.19 -13.51 -2.13
C PHE A 166 5.09 -13.51 -1.05
N PHE A 167 5.46 -13.40 0.23
CA PHE A 167 4.50 -13.24 1.32
C PHE A 167 3.69 -11.95 1.17
N LEU A 168 4.34 -10.85 0.77
CA LEU A 168 3.65 -9.59 0.51
C LEU A 168 2.67 -9.70 -0.66
N ILE A 169 3.04 -10.39 -1.75
CA ILE A 169 2.16 -10.68 -2.89
C ILE A 169 0.94 -11.48 -2.42
N LEU A 170 1.13 -12.53 -1.62
CA LEU A 170 0.03 -13.36 -1.11
C LEU A 170 -0.90 -12.58 -0.17
N LEU A 171 -0.36 -11.77 0.73
CA LEU A 171 -1.15 -10.92 1.63
C LEU A 171 -1.97 -9.89 0.85
N GLN A 172 -1.34 -9.22 -0.11
CA GLN A 172 -2.00 -8.24 -0.96
C GLN A 172 -3.06 -8.89 -1.87
N GLY A 173 -2.74 -10.05 -2.44
CA GLY A 173 -3.68 -10.89 -3.18
C GLY A 173 -4.86 -11.32 -2.32
N THR A 174 -4.63 -11.66 -1.05
CA THR A 174 -5.70 -11.97 -0.08
C THR A 174 -6.62 -10.77 0.11
N PHE A 175 -6.08 -9.56 0.28
CA PHE A 175 -6.91 -8.35 0.39
C PHE A 175 -7.74 -8.09 -0.87
N ALA A 176 -7.17 -8.36 -2.05
CA ALA A 176 -7.88 -8.23 -3.32
C ALA A 176 -8.99 -9.27 -3.51
N VAL A 177 -8.68 -10.55 -3.30
CA VAL A 177 -9.64 -11.66 -3.48
C VAL A 177 -10.82 -11.51 -2.51
N TYR A 178 -10.53 -11.30 -1.23
CA TYR A 178 -11.56 -11.26 -0.19
C TYR A 178 -12.22 -9.89 -0.01
N ALA A 179 -11.79 -8.86 -0.76
CA ALA A 179 -12.27 -7.48 -0.62
C ALA A 179 -12.21 -7.02 0.85
N ALA A 180 -10.99 -6.96 1.38
CA ALA A 180 -10.75 -6.84 2.82
C ALA A 180 -11.38 -5.59 3.47
N GLY A 181 -11.70 -4.55 2.70
CA GLY A 181 -12.42 -3.34 3.14
C GLY A 181 -13.86 -3.59 3.55
N ARG A 182 -14.45 -4.72 3.16
CA ARG A 182 -15.76 -5.18 3.66
C ARG A 182 -15.73 -5.57 5.13
N SER A 183 -14.54 -5.66 5.73
CA SER A 183 -14.34 -5.91 7.15
C SER A 183 -13.92 -4.63 7.85
N LEU A 184 -14.84 -3.99 8.58
CA LEU A 184 -14.58 -2.76 9.35
C LEU A 184 -13.91 -1.64 8.54
N GLY A 185 -14.30 -1.49 7.27
CA GLY A 185 -13.77 -0.47 6.37
C GLY A 185 -14.88 0.34 5.70
N LEU A 186 -14.48 1.34 4.91
CA LEU A 186 -15.41 2.16 4.13
C LEU A 186 -16.15 1.37 3.05
N ASP A 187 -15.54 0.36 2.44
CA ASP A 187 -16.20 -0.51 1.46
C ASP A 187 -17.45 -1.17 2.06
N ALA A 188 -17.42 -1.53 3.35
CA ALA A 188 -18.57 -2.08 4.06
C ALA A 188 -19.69 -1.05 4.24
N MET A 189 -19.34 0.20 4.56
CA MET A 189 -20.30 1.30 4.72
C MET A 189 -20.95 1.68 3.39
N LEU A 190 -20.16 1.82 2.32
CA LEU A 190 -20.65 2.10 0.96
C LEU A 190 -21.67 1.06 0.51
N ARG A 191 -21.35 -0.23 0.68
CA ARG A 191 -22.26 -1.34 0.35
C ARG A 191 -23.54 -1.34 1.16
N ARG A 192 -23.49 -0.88 2.42
CA ARG A 192 -24.68 -0.73 3.25
C ARG A 192 -25.55 0.41 2.73
N SER A 193 -24.96 1.57 2.45
CA SER A 193 -25.68 2.73 1.91
C SER A 193 -26.33 2.45 0.55
N ASP A 194 -25.67 1.69 -0.34
CA ASP A 194 -26.23 1.30 -1.63
C ASP A 194 -27.50 0.44 -1.49
N ARG A 195 -27.61 -0.39 -0.44
CA ARG A 195 -28.85 -1.13 -0.13
C ARG A 195 -30.02 -0.22 0.25
N PHE A 196 -29.76 1.02 0.66
CA PHE A 196 -30.75 1.97 1.14
C PHE A 196 -31.17 3.05 0.13
N GLY A 197 -30.65 3.10 -1.11
CA GLY A 197 -31.11 4.19 -1.99
C GLY A 197 -30.64 4.37 -3.43
N LEU A 198 -29.82 3.51 -4.04
CA LEU A 198 -29.43 3.71 -5.45
C LEU A 198 -29.54 2.41 -6.24
N LYS A 199 -30.62 2.26 -7.03
CA LYS A 199 -30.73 1.20 -8.04
C LYS A 199 -29.63 1.40 -9.08
N PRO A 200 -28.61 0.53 -9.16
CA PRO A 200 -27.53 0.77 -10.08
C PRO A 200 -27.84 0.09 -11.41
N LYS A 201 -28.45 0.84 -12.34
CA LYS A 201 -28.62 0.38 -13.74
C LYS A 201 -27.42 0.69 -14.63
N SER A 202 -26.32 1.25 -14.11
CA SER A 202 -25.18 1.75 -14.89
C SER A 202 -23.89 0.95 -14.68
N THR A 203 -23.01 0.99 -15.68
CA THR A 203 -21.65 0.42 -15.67
C THR A 203 -20.81 0.91 -14.47
N THR A 204 -21.02 2.16 -14.05
CA THR A 204 -20.31 2.77 -12.92
C THR A 204 -20.54 2.03 -11.60
N ALA A 205 -21.74 1.54 -11.36
CA ALA A 205 -22.03 0.83 -10.14
C ALA A 205 -21.54 -0.62 -10.13
N ARG A 206 -21.44 -1.25 -11.30
CA ARG A 206 -20.73 -2.53 -11.44
C ARG A 206 -19.25 -2.36 -11.10
N LEU A 207 -18.63 -1.26 -11.52
CA LEU A 207 -17.26 -0.93 -11.20
C LEU A 207 -17.07 -0.68 -9.69
N VAL A 208 -17.93 0.12 -9.05
CA VAL A 208 -17.88 0.36 -7.60
C VAL A 208 -18.11 -0.94 -6.82
N THR A 209 -19.06 -1.78 -7.24
CA THR A 209 -19.30 -3.10 -6.62
C THR A 209 -18.10 -4.03 -6.79
N TRP A 210 -17.37 -3.92 -7.89
CA TRP A 210 -16.16 -4.70 -8.09
C TRP A 210 -15.00 -4.17 -7.25
N LEU A 211 -14.84 -2.85 -7.11
CA LEU A 211 -13.76 -2.22 -6.34
C LEU A 211 -13.92 -2.41 -4.82
N THR A 212 -15.17 -2.46 -4.35
CA THR A 212 -15.56 -2.71 -2.95
C THR A 212 -15.76 -4.19 -2.66
#